data_AF-A0A939UB98-F1
#
_entry.id   AF-A0A939UB98-F1
#
_cell.length_a   1.000
_cell.length_b   1.000
_cell.length_c   1.000
_cell.angle_alpha   90.00
_cell.angle_beta   90.00
_cell.angle_gamma   90.00
#
_symmetry.space_group_name_H-M   'P 1'
#
loop_
_entity.id
_entity.type
_entity.pdbx_description
1 polymer ?
#
loop_
_entity_poly.entity_id
_entity_poly.type
_entity_poly.pdbx_seq_one_letter_code
_entity_poly.pdbx_strand_id
1 'polypeptide(L)'
;MGARGELFTTQIHLDNRSYFFNVKENRTGDVFLQIVESKNRDGAETDRHQIAVFSEDMQKFLQGMEKSLDFIEKDRKARQKAAREKRAAKDAMYAKGNSSGKKIYRVKSDKTSEKVDDGIKRTGRIHVVSKKVTES
;
A
#
# COMPACT_ATOMS: atom_id res chain seq x y z
N MET A 1 16.48 -25.33 22.37
CA MET A 1 17.53 -24.83 23.28
C MET A 1 17.36 -23.31 23.33
N GLY A 2 16.70 -22.79 24.36
CA GLY A 2 16.38 -21.36 24.44
C GLY A 2 17.67 -20.55 24.53
N ALA A 3 17.83 -19.56 23.65
CA ALA A 3 18.97 -18.66 23.69
C ALA A 3 18.97 -17.94 25.05
N ARG A 4 20.02 -18.18 25.85
CA ARG A 4 20.23 -17.52 27.16
C ARG A 4 20.00 -16.02 27.01
N GLY A 5 19.03 -15.47 27.74
CA GLY A 5 18.71 -14.05 27.76
C GLY A 5 17.63 -13.59 26.78
N GLU A 6 16.98 -14.47 26.01
CA GLU A 6 15.77 -14.12 25.26
C GLU A 6 14.52 -14.46 26.08
N LEU A 7 13.76 -13.43 26.48
CA LEU A 7 12.56 -13.57 27.30
C LEU A 7 11.31 -13.76 26.45
N PHE A 8 11.21 -13.03 25.35
CA PHE A 8 10.05 -13.07 24.46
C PHE A 8 10.45 -12.68 23.04
N THR A 9 9.82 -13.28 22.05
CA THR A 9 10.02 -12.93 20.64
C THR A 9 8.68 -12.96 19.92
N THR A 10 8.38 -11.91 19.16
CA THR A 10 7.28 -11.87 18.21
C THR A 10 7.80 -11.47 16.85
N GLN A 11 7.31 -12.12 15.80
CA GLN A 11 7.72 -11.83 14.43
C GLN A 11 6.51 -11.48 13.57
N ILE A 12 6.67 -10.48 12.71
CA ILE A 12 5.68 -10.05 11.72
C ILE A 12 6.33 -10.18 10.35
N HIS A 13 5.74 -11.01 9.49
CA HIS A 13 6.17 -11.17 8.11
C HIS A 13 5.25 -10.35 7.20
N LEU A 14 5.86 -9.58 6.31
CA LEU A 14 5.22 -8.93 5.17
C LEU A 14 5.93 -9.41 3.90
N ASP A 15 5.47 -8.96 2.73
CA ASP A 15 5.99 -9.43 1.45
C ASP A 15 7.51 -9.24 1.31
N ASN A 16 8.00 -8.01 1.52
CA ASN A 16 9.42 -7.66 1.32
C ASN A 16 10.13 -7.25 2.62
N ARG A 17 9.45 -7.34 3.76
CA ARG A 17 9.97 -6.92 5.07
C ARG A 17 9.53 -7.86 6.17
N SER A 18 10.44 -8.18 7.08
CA SER A 18 10.15 -8.91 8.29
C SER A 18 10.55 -8.08 9.49
N TYR A 19 9.65 -7.96 10.46
CA TYR A 19 9.90 -7.27 11.72
C TYR A 19 10.00 -8.30 12.85
N PHE A 20 11.00 -8.15 13.71
CA PHE A 20 11.21 -8.98 14.89
C PHE A 20 11.22 -8.08 16.12
N PHE A 21 10.41 -8.44 17.10
CA PHE A 21 10.29 -7.76 18.39
C PHE A 21 10.78 -8.73 19.47
N ASN A 22 12.00 -8.54 19.92
CA ASN A 22 12.64 -9.42 20.90
C ASN A 22 12.76 -8.69 22.23
N VAL A 23 12.24 -9.27 23.30
CA VAL A 23 12.51 -8.82 24.68
C VAL A 23 13.65 -9.67 25.21
N LYS A 24 14.73 -9.00 25.63
CA LYS A 24 15.95 -9.64 26.08
C LYS A 24 16.37 -9.13 27.45
N GLU A 25 17.10 -9.97 28.17
CA GLU A 25 17.68 -9.67 29.48
C GLU A 25 19.20 -9.63 29.37
N ASN A 26 19.82 -8.55 29.87
CA ASN A 26 21.26 -8.43 29.97
C ASN A 26 21.82 -9.28 31.11
N ARG A 27 23.15 -9.43 31.16
CA ARG A 27 23.83 -10.15 32.25
C ARG A 27 23.58 -9.53 33.64
N THR A 28 23.23 -8.25 33.68
CA THR A 28 22.90 -7.48 34.88
C THR A 28 21.44 -7.67 35.34
N GLY A 29 20.61 -8.34 34.56
CA GLY A 29 19.18 -8.48 34.80
C GLY A 29 18.31 -7.42 34.12
N ASP A 30 18.93 -6.45 33.43
CA ASP A 30 18.18 -5.37 32.80
C ASP A 30 17.48 -5.85 31.52
N VAL A 31 16.18 -5.56 31.44
CA VAL A 31 15.33 -5.95 30.32
C VAL A 31 15.27 -4.85 29.27
N PHE A 32 15.40 -5.21 27.99
CA PHE A 32 15.31 -4.29 26.87
C PHE A 32 14.56 -4.91 25.68
N LEU A 33 13.94 -4.05 24.87
CA LEU A 33 13.31 -4.41 23.60
C LEU A 33 14.31 -4.20 22.45
N GLN A 34 14.46 -5.21 21.63
CA GLN A 34 15.20 -5.16 20.37
C GLN A 34 14.22 -5.31 19.21
N ILE A 35 14.10 -4.26 18.41
CA ILE A 35 13.30 -4.24 17.18
C ILE A 35 14.25 -4.41 16.00
N VAL A 36 14.01 -5.42 15.16
CA VAL A 36 14.80 -5.67 13.95
C VAL A 36 13.89 -5.61 12.74
N GLU A 37 14.22 -4.76 11.78
CA GLU A 37 13.67 -4.81 10.43
C GLU A 37 14.66 -5.54 9.53
N SER A 38 14.18 -6.57 8.84
CA SER A 38 14.89 -7.26 7.77
C SER A 38 14.16 -6.98 6.48
N LYS A 39 14.78 -6.24 5.56
CA LYS A 39 14.18 -5.88 4.28
C LYS A 39 14.87 -6.65 3.17
N ASN A 40 14.11 -7.49 2.49
CA ASN A 40 14.59 -8.23 1.34
C ASN A 40 14.63 -7.29 0.14
N ARG A 41 15.79 -7.20 -0.52
CA ARG A 41 15.94 -6.51 -1.82
C ARG A 41 16.08 -7.58 -2.88
N ASP A 42 15.21 -7.52 -3.89
CA ASP A 42 15.19 -8.46 -5.01
C ASP A 42 16.57 -8.57 -5.68
N GLY A 43 17.35 -9.59 -5.30
CA GLY A 43 18.68 -9.90 -5.83
C GLY A 43 19.89 -9.30 -5.09
N ALA A 44 19.73 -8.67 -3.92
CA ALA A 44 20.84 -8.08 -3.15
C ALA A 44 20.86 -8.56 -1.68
N GLU A 45 21.94 -8.19 -0.96
CA GLU A 45 22.07 -8.43 0.48
C GLU A 45 20.88 -7.79 1.24
N THR A 46 20.36 -8.52 2.22
CA THR A 46 19.18 -8.10 2.99
C THR A 46 19.55 -6.92 3.90
N ASP A 47 18.85 -5.80 3.76
CA ASP A 47 19.07 -4.63 4.59
C ASP A 47 18.50 -4.91 5.99
N ARG A 48 19.38 -4.98 7.00
CA ARG A 48 19.01 -5.22 8.39
C ARG A 48 19.14 -3.94 9.21
N HIS A 49 18.01 -3.42 9.71
CA HIS A 49 17.99 -2.33 10.67
C HIS A 49 17.68 -2.86 12.06
N GLN A 50 18.35 -2.31 13.08
CA GLN A 50 18.18 -2.74 14.46
C GLN A 50 18.08 -1.53 15.39
N ILE A 51 17.09 -1.56 16.28
CA ILE A 51 16.85 -0.57 17.33
C ILE A 51 16.81 -1.32 18.66
N ALA A 52 17.46 -0.77 19.68
CA ALA A 52 17.37 -1.26 21.05
C ALA A 52 16.78 -0.16 21.95
N VAL A 53 15.81 -0.52 22.79
CA VAL A 53 15.12 0.36 23.72
C VAL A 53 15.17 -0.28 25.09
N PHE A 54 15.81 0.39 26.06
CA PHE A 54 15.88 -0.09 27.44
C PHE A 54 14.57 0.16 28.18
N SER A 55 14.29 -0.64 29.21
CA SER A 55 13.07 -0.54 30.03
C SER A 55 12.83 0.89 30.57
N GLU A 56 13.89 1.59 30.97
CA GLU A 56 13.84 2.95 31.53
C GLU A 56 13.21 3.97 30.57
N ASP A 57 13.46 3.83 29.26
CA ASP A 57 12.96 4.74 28.23
C ASP A 57 11.74 4.19 27.48
N MET A 58 11.29 2.97 27.80
CA MET A 58 10.23 2.26 27.08
C MET A 58 8.93 3.06 26.98
N GLN A 59 8.54 3.72 28.09
CA GLN A 59 7.31 4.50 28.14
C GLN A 59 7.38 5.74 27.23
N LYS A 60 8.52 6.44 27.21
CA LYS A 60 8.71 7.61 26.34
C LYS A 60 8.74 7.20 24.87
N PHE A 61 9.40 6.08 24.57
CA PHE A 61 9.43 5.51 23.23
C PHE A 61 8.02 5.16 22.74
N LEU A 62 7.24 4.47 23.57
CA LEU A 62 5.86 4.09 23.22
C LEU A 62 4.97 5.31 22.98
N GLN A 63 5.06 6.33 23.84
CA GLN A 63 4.30 7.57 23.64
C GLN A 63 4.65 8.29 22.34
N GLY A 64 5.93 8.30 21.96
CA GLY A 64 6.37 8.86 20.66
C GLY A 64 5.81 8.05 19.48
N MET A 65 5.80 6.72 19.61
CA MET A 65 5.27 5.81 18.60
C MET A 65 3.75 5.99 18.43
N GLU A 66 2.98 6.00 19.52
CA GLU A 66 1.51 6.18 19.50
C GLU A 66 1.13 7.52 18.86
N LYS A 67 1.75 8.63 19.26
CA LYS A 67 1.52 9.95 18.65
C LYS A 67 1.78 9.95 17.15
N SER A 68 2.80 9.22 16.70
CA SER A 68 3.14 9.09 15.28
C SER A 68 2.10 8.27 14.52
N LEU A 69 1.60 7.18 15.11
CA LEU A 69 0.54 6.35 14.54
C LEU A 69 -0.78 7.14 14.41
N ASP A 70 -1.16 7.88 15.44
CA ASP A 70 -2.36 8.73 15.44
C ASP A 70 -2.32 9.75 14.30
N PHE A 71 -1.15 10.33 14.04
CA PHE A 71 -0.97 11.27 12.93
C PHE A 71 -1.18 10.59 11.57
N ILE A 72 -0.57 9.40 11.36
CA ILE A 72 -0.71 8.62 10.13
C ILE A 72 -2.18 8.26 9.87
N GLU A 73 -2.92 7.86 10.90
CA GLU A 73 -4.33 7.54 10.77
C GLU A 73 -5.18 8.75 10.38
N LYS A 74 -4.95 9.89 11.04
CA LYS A 74 -5.67 11.13 10.74
C LYS A 74 -5.43 11.58 9.30
N ASP A 75 -4.17 11.55 8.83
CA ASP A 75 -3.82 11.88 7.45
C ASP A 75 -4.47 10.90 6.45
N ARG A 76 -4.44 9.59 6.74
CA ARG A 76 -5.09 8.57 5.90
C ARG A 76 -6.60 8.83 5.77
N LYS A 77 -7.30 9.10 6.87
CA LYS A 77 -8.75 9.41 6.89
C LYS A 77 -9.05 10.69 6.11
N ALA A 78 -8.25 11.74 6.28
CA ALA A 78 -8.41 13.00 5.56
C ALA A 78 -8.23 12.81 4.04
N ARG A 79 -7.20 12.09 3.60
CA ARG A 79 -6.97 11.77 2.19
C ARG A 79 -8.11 10.96 1.58
N GLN A 80 -8.65 9.98 2.32
CA GLN A 80 -9.80 9.20 1.87
C GLN A 80 -11.06 10.04 1.70
N LYS A 81 -11.34 10.96 2.64
CA LYS A 81 -12.47 11.90 2.55
C LYS A 81 -12.34 12.80 1.33
N ALA A 82 -11.17 13.42 1.13
CA ALA A 82 -10.91 14.28 -0.03
C ALA A 82 -11.02 13.52 -1.36
N ALA A 83 -10.54 12.27 -1.42
CA ALA A 83 -10.70 11.43 -2.61
C ALA A 83 -12.17 11.10 -2.90
N ARG A 84 -12.97 10.80 -1.86
CA ARG A 84 -14.40 10.52 -1.98
C ARG A 84 -15.18 11.76 -2.43
N GLU A 85 -14.87 12.92 -1.87
CA GLU A 85 -15.50 14.20 -2.24
C GLU A 85 -15.17 14.58 -3.69
N LYS A 86 -13.91 14.44 -4.12
CA LYS A 86 -13.52 14.65 -5.53
C LYS A 86 -14.26 13.71 -6.48
N ARG A 87 -14.43 12.44 -6.10
CA ARG A 87 -15.19 11.47 -6.89
C ARG A 87 -16.68 11.84 -6.94
N ALA A 88 -17.29 12.18 -5.81
CA ALA A 88 -18.69 12.60 -5.74
C ALA A 88 -18.96 13.89 -6.52
N ALA A 89 -18.07 14.88 -6.45
CA ALA A 89 -18.17 16.12 -7.22
C ALA A 89 -18.05 15.86 -8.72
N LYS A 90 -17.13 14.98 -9.14
CA LYS A 90 -17.01 14.53 -10.53
C LYS A 90 -18.29 13.83 -10.98
N ASP A 91 -18.79 12.87 -10.21
CA ASP A 91 -20.01 12.13 -10.53
C ASP A 91 -21.23 13.07 -10.61
N ALA A 92 -21.35 14.06 -9.71
CA ALA A 92 -22.40 15.08 -9.75
C ALA A 92 -22.28 16.02 -10.97
N MET A 93 -21.05 16.38 -11.37
CA MET A 93 -20.79 17.18 -12.58
C MET A 93 -21.23 16.42 -13.85
N TYR A 94 -20.89 15.13 -13.96
CA TYR A 94 -21.35 14.30 -15.08
C TYR A 94 -22.84 13.97 -15.04
N ALA A 95 -23.49 14.03 -13.86
CA ALA A 95 -24.93 13.82 -13.73
C ALA A 95 -25.76 15.08 -14.07
N LYS A 96 -25.21 16.29 -13.88
CA LYS A 96 -25.89 17.57 -14.21
C LYS A 96 -25.72 18.03 -15.66
N GLY A 97 -24.87 17.38 -16.45
CA GLY A 97 -24.74 17.64 -17.88
C GLY A 97 -25.76 16.84 -18.69
N ASN A 98 -26.61 17.53 -19.45
CA ASN A 98 -27.53 16.94 -20.42
C ASN A 98 -26.80 15.89 -21.29
N SER A 99 -27.40 14.71 -21.46
CA SER A 99 -26.79 13.54 -22.09
C SER A 99 -26.37 13.77 -23.55
N SER A 100 -25.13 14.20 -23.79
CA SER A 100 -24.47 14.11 -25.11
C SER A 100 -22.97 13.82 -25.04
N GLY A 101 -22.38 13.65 -23.86
CA GLY A 101 -20.99 13.25 -23.67
C GLY A 101 -20.85 11.74 -23.44
N LYS A 102 -20.63 10.98 -24.52
CA LYS A 102 -20.34 9.52 -24.48
C LYS A 102 -19.21 9.25 -23.48
N LYS A 103 -19.45 8.45 -22.42
CA LYS A 103 -18.43 8.05 -21.44
C LYS A 103 -17.33 7.25 -22.13
N ILE A 104 -16.14 7.82 -22.31
CA ILE A 104 -14.96 7.11 -22.81
C ILE A 104 -14.32 6.38 -21.64
N TYR A 105 -14.54 5.07 -21.55
CA TYR A 105 -13.80 4.20 -20.64
C TYR A 105 -12.46 3.86 -21.28
N ARG A 106 -11.35 4.30 -20.67
CA ARG A 106 -10.02 3.82 -21.04
C ARG A 106 -9.83 2.45 -20.39
N VAL A 107 -10.23 1.39 -21.08
CA VAL A 107 -9.88 0.02 -20.70
C VAL A 107 -8.36 -0.08 -20.81
N LYS A 108 -7.68 -0.18 -19.66
CA LYS A 108 -6.28 -0.62 -19.62
C LYS A 108 -6.35 -2.14 -19.77
N SER A 109 -6.21 -2.62 -21.00
CA SER A 109 -6.03 -4.05 -21.26
C SER A 109 -4.66 -4.45 -20.73
N ASP A 110 -4.67 -5.15 -19.61
CA ASP A 110 -3.53 -5.91 -19.13
C ASP A 110 -3.37 -7.16 -20.01
N LYS A 111 -2.13 -7.55 -20.29
CA LYS A 111 -1.65 -8.69 -21.10
C LYS A 111 -1.39 -8.46 -22.60
N THR A 112 -0.09 -8.47 -22.89
CA THR A 112 0.62 -9.08 -24.02
C THR A 112 -0.24 -9.95 -24.94
N SER A 113 -0.53 -9.45 -26.13
CA SER A 113 -0.74 -10.29 -27.31
C SER A 113 -0.22 -9.52 -28.51
N GLU A 114 0.71 -10.15 -29.23
CA GLU A 114 1.48 -9.62 -30.35
C GLU A 114 0.58 -8.90 -31.37
N LYS A 115 1.02 -7.70 -31.79
CA LYS A 115 0.38 -6.99 -32.90
C LYS A 115 0.79 -7.68 -34.21
N VAL A 116 -0.16 -8.34 -34.85
CA VAL A 116 -0.02 -8.75 -36.25
C VAL A 116 -0.23 -7.52 -37.14
N ASP A 117 0.73 -7.24 -38.02
CA ASP A 117 0.72 -6.09 -38.92
C ASP A 117 -0.05 -6.43 -40.21
N ASP A 118 -1.32 -6.06 -40.28
CA ASP A 118 -2.17 -6.22 -41.48
C ASP A 118 -2.02 -5.07 -42.51
N GLY A 119 -0.94 -4.28 -42.46
CA GLY A 119 -0.63 -3.26 -43.48
C GLY A 119 -1.61 -2.07 -43.61
N ILE A 120 -2.65 -1.97 -42.77
CA ILE A 120 -3.65 -0.88 -42.83
C ILE A 120 -3.27 0.22 -41.84
N LYS A 121 -2.85 1.40 -42.35
CA LYS A 121 -2.61 2.60 -41.53
C LYS A 121 -3.92 3.20 -41.01
N ARG A 122 -4.42 2.71 -39.89
CA ARG A 122 -5.59 3.27 -39.19
C ARG A 122 -5.16 4.52 -38.39
N THR A 123 -5.41 5.70 -38.94
CA THR A 123 -5.34 6.95 -38.18
C THR A 123 -6.48 6.93 -37.14
N GLY A 124 -6.12 7.19 -35.88
CA GLY A 124 -6.92 6.81 -34.71
C GLY A 124 -8.24 7.56 -34.51
N ARG A 125 -9.30 7.15 -35.21
CA ARG A 125 -10.69 7.33 -34.77
C ARG A 125 -11.53 6.12 -35.17
N ILE A 126 -11.90 5.31 -34.19
CA ILE A 126 -12.86 4.22 -34.37
C ILE A 126 -14.24 4.75 -33.96
N HIS A 127 -15.16 4.85 -34.91
CA HIS A 127 -16.57 5.13 -34.66
C HIS A 127 -17.32 3.79 -34.53
N VAL A 128 -17.79 3.47 -33.32
CA VAL A 128 -18.68 2.31 -33.11
C VAL A 128 -20.13 2.79 -33.21
N VAL A 129 -20.84 2.29 -34.23
CA VAL A 129 -22.28 2.44 -34.43
C VAL A 129 -22.94 1.17 -33.90
N SER A 130 -23.77 1.28 -32.87
CA SER A 130 -24.64 0.17 -32.44
C SER A 130 -25.89 0.15 -33.32
N LYS A 131 -26.08 -0.88 -34.15
CA LYS A 131 -27.39 -1.18 -34.73
C LYS A 131 -28.30 -1.74 -33.63
N LYS A 132 -29.40 -1.06 -33.33
CA LYS A 132 -30.53 -1.71 -32.67
C LYS A 132 -31.24 -2.55 -33.72
N VAL A 133 -31.33 -3.85 -33.50
CA VAL A 133 -32.22 -4.74 -34.24
C VAL A 133 -33.59 -4.59 -33.59
N THR A 134 -34.56 -4.06 -34.32
CA THR A 134 -35.98 -4.17 -33.99
C THR A 134 -36.50 -5.40 -34.69
N GLU A 135 -36.86 -6.43 -33.94
CA GLU A 135 -37.67 -7.54 -34.43
C GLU A 135 -39.12 -7.06 -34.59
N SER A 136 -39.72 -7.41 -35.73
CA SER A 136 -41.15 -7.26 -36.05
C SER A 136 -41.82 -8.63 -35.97
#